data_AF-A0A482W2K8-F1
#
_entry.id   AF-A0A482W2K8-F1
#
_cell.length_a   1.000
_cell.length_b   1.000
_cell.length_c   1.000
_cell.angle_alpha   90.00
_cell.angle_beta   90.00
_cell.angle_gamma   90.00
#
_symmetry.space_group_name_H-M   'P 1'
#
loop_
_entity.id
_entity.type
_entity.pdbx_description
1 polymer ?
#
loop_
_entity_poly.entity_id
_entity_poly.type
_entity_poly.pdbx_seq_one_letter_code
_entity_poly.pdbx_strand_id
1 'polypeptide(L)'
;MIAYFTGSAEVLASLIGVNEFLPSDEFMDIIGELCKDGDITQILCTNILFFICGFSPNEMNATILPVLMGHTPAGSSVKQFLHYGQEMVSGEFRQYDFGDDNQDHYGLSSPPNYDLSAITAPVYLLYSHYDGLSAEQDVIRLCEGLGDTCKGKFLISEDAFKHLDYMYGIRAPELVYSKLINSMARH
;
A
#
# COMPACT_ATOMS: atom_id res chain seq x y z
N MET A 1 1.50 11.52 7.55
CA MET A 1 0.66 11.66 8.77
C MET A 1 0.88 10.51 9.75
N ILE A 2 0.96 9.25 9.28
CA ILE A 2 1.24 8.05 10.11
C ILE A 2 2.66 8.05 10.70
N ALA A 3 3.66 8.52 9.94
CA ALA A 3 5.07 8.54 10.32
C ALA A 3 5.40 9.24 11.67
N TYR A 4 4.60 10.22 12.10
CA TYR A 4 4.88 11.00 13.32
C TYR A 4 4.49 10.29 14.63
N PHE A 5 3.71 9.21 14.56
CA PHE A 5 3.19 8.51 15.74
C PHE A 5 3.76 7.10 15.93
N THR A 6 4.70 6.67 15.08
CA THR A 6 5.21 5.29 15.04
C THR A 6 5.81 4.84 16.38
N GLY A 7 6.69 5.65 16.98
CA GLY A 7 7.30 5.31 18.27
C GLY A 7 6.31 5.19 19.43
N SER A 8 5.35 6.12 19.53
CA SER A 8 4.31 6.09 20.57
C SER A 8 3.30 4.95 20.36
N ALA A 9 3.00 4.63 19.09
CA ALA A 9 2.08 3.56 18.72
C ALA A 9 2.67 2.17 18.97
N GLU A 10 3.98 1.98 18.80
CA GLU A 10 4.69 0.73 19.10
C GLU A 10 4.67 0.39 20.59
N VAL A 11 4.97 1.37 21.43
CA VAL A 11 4.87 1.23 22.90
C VAL A 11 3.42 0.97 23.31
N LEU A 12 2.46 1.70 22.75
CA LEU A 12 1.06 1.51 23.09
C LEU A 12 0.56 0.11 22.67
N ALA A 13 0.84 -0.32 21.43
CA ALA A 13 0.36 -1.59 20.89
C ALA A 13 0.97 -2.81 21.61
N SER A 14 2.25 -2.74 21.95
CA SER A 14 2.91 -3.77 22.77
C SER A 14 2.37 -3.81 24.20
N LEU A 15 2.07 -2.66 24.81
CA LEU A 15 1.47 -2.57 26.16
C LEU A 15 0.04 -3.10 26.23
N ILE A 16 -0.76 -2.93 25.17
CA ILE A 16 -2.17 -3.41 25.12
C ILE A 16 -2.30 -4.81 24.52
N GLY A 17 -1.21 -5.44 24.08
CA GLY A 17 -1.21 -6.80 23.54
C GLY A 17 -1.87 -6.93 22.16
N VAL A 18 -2.00 -5.83 21.42
CA VAL A 18 -2.57 -5.84 20.07
C VAL A 18 -1.46 -6.18 19.08
N ASN A 19 -1.47 -7.42 18.60
CA ASN A 19 -0.51 -7.91 17.60
C ASN A 19 -1.03 -7.74 16.17
N GLU A 20 -2.35 -7.60 16.01
CA GLU A 20 -3.03 -7.52 14.73
C GLU A 20 -3.62 -6.13 14.51
N PHE A 21 -3.35 -5.56 13.34
CA PHE A 21 -3.84 -4.29 12.88
C PHE A 21 -4.97 -4.51 11.87
N LEU A 22 -6.16 -3.97 12.19
CA LEU A 22 -7.37 -4.02 11.38
C LEU A 22 -7.74 -5.45 10.87
N PRO A 23 -7.99 -6.42 11.77
CA PRO A 23 -8.43 -7.77 11.40
C PRO A 23 -9.73 -7.74 10.59
N SER A 24 -9.91 -8.72 9.68
CA SER A 24 -11.24 -9.01 9.14
C SER A 24 -12.01 -9.90 10.11
N ASP A 25 -12.85 -9.30 10.93
CA ASP A 25 -13.75 -9.98 11.88
C ASP A 25 -15.22 -9.70 11.55
N GLU A 26 -16.16 -10.23 12.35
CA GLU A 26 -17.60 -9.97 12.19
C GLU A 26 -17.95 -8.47 12.20
N PHE A 27 -17.07 -7.61 12.73
CA PHE A 27 -17.25 -6.17 12.72
C PHE A 27 -16.99 -5.56 11.33
N MET A 28 -16.10 -6.14 10.51
CA MET A 28 -15.93 -5.73 9.11
C MET A 28 -17.16 -6.07 8.24
N ASP A 29 -17.85 -7.18 8.51
CA ASP A 29 -19.13 -7.51 7.85
C ASP A 29 -20.21 -6.46 8.16
N ILE A 30 -20.27 -5.99 9.41
CA ILE A 30 -21.18 -4.91 9.83
C ILE A 30 -20.82 -3.59 9.13
N ILE A 31 -19.53 -3.29 8.96
CA ILE A 31 -19.10 -2.12 8.19
C ILE A 31 -19.58 -2.25 6.73
N GLY A 32 -19.44 -3.41 6.11
CA GLY A 32 -19.93 -3.66 4.75
C GLY A 32 -21.42 -3.34 4.58
N GLU A 33 -22.25 -3.73 5.55
CA GLU A 33 -23.69 -3.42 5.57
C GLU A 33 -23.98 -1.91 5.61
N LEU A 34 -23.13 -1.12 6.27
CA LEU A 34 -23.23 0.35 6.31
C LEU A 34 -22.81 1.02 4.98
N CYS A 35 -22.25 0.27 4.04
CA CYS A 35 -21.74 0.79 2.78
C CYS A 35 -22.65 0.56 1.57
N LYS A 36 -23.89 0.09 1.81
CA LYS A 36 -24.87 -0.20 0.75
C LYS A 36 -25.16 1.01 -0.11
N ASP A 37 -25.39 0.74 -1.40
CA ASP A 37 -25.58 1.79 -2.38
C ASP A 37 -26.87 2.58 -2.12
N GLY A 38 -26.74 3.91 -2.08
CA GLY A 38 -27.84 4.82 -1.73
C GLY A 38 -28.05 5.06 -0.23
N ASP A 39 -27.33 4.35 0.65
CA ASP A 39 -27.39 4.62 2.09
C ASP A 39 -26.59 5.86 2.48
N ILE A 40 -27.08 6.61 3.46
CA ILE A 40 -26.42 7.84 3.94
C ILE A 40 -25.03 7.58 4.53
N THR A 41 -24.78 6.35 5.00
CA THR A 41 -23.52 5.91 5.61
C THR A 41 -22.45 5.52 4.58
N GLN A 42 -22.81 5.37 3.30
CA GLN A 42 -21.86 5.02 2.22
C GLN A 42 -20.70 6.03 2.12
N ILE A 43 -20.95 7.30 2.46
CA ILE A 43 -19.92 8.36 2.49
C ILE A 43 -18.81 8.09 3.52
N LEU A 44 -19.12 7.38 4.61
CA LEU A 44 -18.12 7.03 5.62
C LEU A 44 -17.15 5.99 5.06
N CYS A 45 -17.69 5.02 4.31
CA CYS A 45 -16.92 3.96 3.68
C CYS A 45 -15.94 4.51 2.63
N THR A 46 -16.42 5.43 1.78
CA THR A 46 -15.54 6.11 0.83
C THR A 46 -14.49 6.97 1.54
N ASN A 47 -14.82 7.70 2.60
CA ASN A 47 -13.82 8.47 3.35
C ASN A 47 -12.75 7.59 4.01
N ILE A 48 -13.11 6.42 4.54
CA ILE A 48 -12.16 5.47 5.13
C ILE A 48 -11.20 4.92 4.06
N LEU A 49 -11.73 4.42 2.94
CA LEU A 49 -10.90 3.91 1.83
C LEU A 49 -9.99 4.99 1.26
N PHE A 50 -10.51 6.21 1.14
CA PHE A 50 -9.74 7.35 0.69
C PHE A 50 -8.58 7.67 1.65
N PHE A 51 -8.81 7.59 2.96
CA PHE A 51 -7.80 7.87 3.96
C PHE A 51 -6.68 6.83 3.99
N ILE A 52 -7.00 5.54 3.82
CA ILE A 52 -6.02 4.46 3.92
C ILE A 52 -5.13 4.40 2.66
N CYS A 53 -5.76 4.34 1.48
CA CYS A 53 -5.05 4.10 0.22
C CYS A 53 -5.31 5.18 -0.84
N GLY A 54 -6.47 5.83 -0.81
CA GLY A 54 -6.85 6.79 -1.84
C GLY A 54 -7.41 6.12 -3.09
N PHE A 55 -8.44 6.73 -3.65
CA PHE A 55 -9.05 6.33 -4.93
C PHE A 55 -9.56 7.56 -5.69
N SER A 56 -9.81 7.39 -6.99
CA SER A 56 -10.49 8.38 -7.81
C SER A 56 -12.01 8.20 -7.74
N PRO A 57 -12.80 9.22 -7.39
CA PRO A 57 -14.26 9.14 -7.46
C PRO A 57 -14.80 8.73 -8.83
N ASN A 58 -14.07 9.04 -9.90
CA ASN A 58 -14.44 8.66 -11.27
C ASN A 58 -14.16 7.18 -11.58
N GLU A 59 -13.29 6.54 -10.80
CA GLU A 59 -12.93 5.13 -10.98
C GLU A 59 -13.68 4.20 -10.02
N MET A 60 -14.25 4.73 -8.93
CA MET A 60 -14.93 3.91 -7.92
C MET A 60 -16.36 3.56 -8.32
N ASN A 61 -16.62 2.27 -8.52
CA ASN A 61 -17.99 1.76 -8.61
C ASN A 61 -18.62 1.66 -7.21
N ALA A 62 -19.47 2.61 -6.84
CA ALA A 62 -20.09 2.67 -5.51
C ALA A 62 -20.87 1.40 -5.13
N THR A 63 -21.41 0.65 -6.11
CA THR A 63 -22.15 -0.59 -5.86
C THR A 63 -21.28 -1.74 -5.32
N ILE A 64 -19.96 -1.70 -5.50
CA ILE A 64 -19.04 -2.71 -4.96
C ILE A 64 -18.61 -2.42 -3.52
N LEU A 65 -18.87 -1.22 -3.00
CA LEU A 65 -18.40 -0.79 -1.68
C LEU A 65 -18.80 -1.74 -0.54
N PRO A 66 -20.01 -2.32 -0.48
CA PRO A 66 -20.36 -3.29 0.57
C PRO A 66 -19.46 -4.51 0.56
N VAL A 67 -19.19 -5.06 -0.63
CA VAL A 67 -18.33 -6.23 -0.81
C VAL A 67 -16.89 -5.86 -0.47
N LEU A 68 -16.41 -4.73 -0.98
CA LEU A 68 -15.07 -4.24 -0.72
C LEU A 68 -14.81 -4.07 0.78
N MET A 69 -15.71 -3.38 1.48
CA MET A 69 -15.56 -3.09 2.90
C MET A 69 -15.76 -4.30 3.80
N GLY A 70 -16.57 -5.29 3.38
CA GLY A 70 -16.64 -6.57 4.08
C GLY A 70 -15.36 -7.42 3.96
N HIS A 71 -14.51 -7.14 2.96
CA HIS A 71 -13.28 -7.91 2.71
C HIS A 71 -12.00 -7.10 2.91
N THR A 72 -12.10 -5.79 3.19
CA THR A 72 -10.94 -4.89 3.30
C THR A 72 -11.13 -3.95 4.47
N PRO A 73 -10.15 -3.85 5.39
CA PRO A 73 -8.88 -4.58 5.41
C PRO A 73 -9.02 -6.06 5.82
N ALA A 74 -8.05 -6.88 5.41
CA ALA A 74 -7.99 -8.32 5.70
C ALA A 74 -7.02 -8.68 6.85
N GLY A 75 -6.68 -7.71 7.70
CA GLY A 75 -5.68 -7.86 8.76
C GLY A 75 -4.23 -7.68 8.29
N SER A 76 -3.39 -7.20 9.20
CA SER A 76 -1.93 -7.22 9.10
C SER A 76 -1.32 -7.29 10.50
N SER A 77 -0.02 -7.54 10.63
CA SER A 77 0.63 -7.40 11.93
C SER A 77 0.82 -5.91 12.26
N VAL A 78 0.73 -5.53 13.54
CA VAL A 78 1.09 -4.16 13.96
C VAL A 78 2.53 -3.83 13.57
N LYS A 79 3.44 -4.82 13.68
CA LYS A 79 4.83 -4.67 13.29
C LYS A 79 5.00 -4.25 11.83
N GLN A 80 4.17 -4.77 10.92
CA GLN A 80 4.19 -4.38 9.50
C GLN A 80 3.86 -2.90 9.32
N PHE A 81 2.83 -2.41 10.02
CA PHE A 81 2.42 -1.01 9.93
C PHE A 81 3.48 -0.06 10.53
N LEU A 82 4.10 -0.47 11.63
CA LEU A 82 5.21 0.26 12.23
C LEU A 82 6.43 0.31 11.31
N HIS A 83 6.77 -0.82 10.68
CA HIS A 83 7.87 -0.90 9.72
C HIS A 83 7.67 0.07 8.56
N TYR A 84 6.47 0.07 7.96
CA TYR A 84 6.15 1.01 6.89
C TYR A 84 6.34 2.47 7.35
N GLY A 85 5.94 2.79 8.58
CA GLY A 85 6.21 4.09 9.19
C GLY A 85 7.70 4.39 9.37
N GLN A 86 8.52 3.41 9.76
CA GLN A 86 9.98 3.55 9.84
C GLN A 86 10.62 3.82 8.47
N GLU A 87 10.12 3.17 7.41
CA GLU A 87 10.56 3.42 6.03
C GLU A 87 10.20 4.85 5.60
N MET A 88 8.99 5.33 5.90
CA MET A 88 8.60 6.72 5.62
C MET A 88 9.48 7.75 6.35
N VAL A 89 9.86 7.48 7.60
CA VAL A 89 10.71 8.40 8.40
C VAL A 89 12.16 8.36 7.93
N SER A 90 12.70 7.18 7.67
CA SER A 90 14.11 7.00 7.27
C SER A 90 14.34 7.36 5.81
N GLY A 91 13.34 7.22 4.94
CA GLY A 91 13.49 7.36 3.49
C GLY A 91 14.33 6.24 2.86
N GLU A 92 14.51 5.12 3.57
CA GLU A 92 15.37 4.01 3.16
C GLU A 92 14.55 2.72 3.00
N PHE A 93 14.87 1.93 1.98
CA PHE A 93 14.32 0.59 1.81
C PHE A 93 15.17 -0.40 2.60
N ARG A 94 14.77 -0.70 3.83
CA ARG A 94 15.60 -1.39 4.83
C ARG A 94 14.79 -2.29 5.76
N GLN A 95 15.48 -3.17 6.47
CA GLN A 95 14.86 -4.07 7.45
C GLN A 95 14.26 -3.30 8.64
N TYR A 96 13.45 -3.98 9.47
CA TYR A 96 12.82 -3.39 10.65
C TYR A 96 13.84 -2.82 11.62
N ASP A 97 13.62 -1.60 12.10
CA ASP A 97 14.46 -0.99 13.13
C ASP A 97 13.99 -1.44 14.51
N PHE A 98 14.76 -2.29 15.17
CA PHE A 98 14.49 -2.77 16.53
C PHE A 98 15.05 -1.83 17.61
N GLY A 99 15.61 -0.68 17.25
CA GLY A 99 16.26 0.23 18.19
C GLY A 99 17.52 -0.39 18.80
N ASP A 100 17.62 -0.41 20.13
CA ASP A 100 18.80 -0.93 20.84
C ASP A 100 19.04 -2.43 20.57
N ASP A 101 17.99 -3.19 20.23
CA ASP A 101 18.08 -4.62 19.95
C ASP A 101 18.58 -4.92 18.52
N ASN A 102 18.84 -3.90 17.69
CA ASN A 102 19.41 -4.09 16.34
C ASN A 102 20.71 -4.90 16.38
N GLN A 103 21.52 -4.75 17.43
CA GLN A 103 22.77 -5.46 17.58
C GLN A 103 22.55 -6.98 17.72
N ASP A 104 21.50 -7.39 18.43
CA ASP A 104 21.16 -8.80 18.62
C ASP A 104 20.51 -9.39 17.36
N HIS A 105 19.76 -8.58 16.61
CA HIS A 105 19.10 -9.02 15.38
C HIS A 105 20.03 -9.06 14.16
N TYR A 106 20.91 -8.07 14.01
CA TYR A 106 21.68 -7.84 12.79
C TYR A 106 23.19 -7.84 13.00
N GLY A 107 23.66 -7.81 14.25
CA GLY A 107 25.07 -7.56 14.54
C GLY A 107 25.50 -6.11 14.27
N LEU A 108 24.55 -5.20 14.02
CA LEU A 108 24.75 -3.80 13.64
C LEU A 108 23.89 -2.89 14.50
N SER A 109 24.31 -1.65 14.72
CA SER A 109 23.51 -0.66 15.48
C SER A 109 22.32 -0.09 14.69
N SER A 110 22.28 -0.29 13.37
CA SER A 110 21.17 0.14 12.52
C SER A 110 20.74 -0.99 11.58
N PRO A 111 19.46 -1.07 11.18
CA PRO A 111 18.99 -2.10 10.26
C PRO A 111 19.67 -1.98 8.89
N PRO A 112 20.07 -3.09 8.27
CA PRO A 112 20.66 -3.07 6.94
C PRO A 112 19.62 -2.77 5.86
N ASN A 113 20.06 -2.08 4.80
CA ASN A 113 19.25 -1.85 3.60
C ASN A 113 19.06 -3.14 2.79
N TYR A 114 17.94 -3.25 2.09
CA TYR A 114 17.75 -4.31 1.10
C TYR A 114 18.56 -3.98 -0.16
N ASP A 115 19.33 -4.96 -0.63
CA ASP A 115 20.15 -4.81 -1.83
C ASP A 115 19.29 -5.04 -3.09
N LEU A 116 18.87 -3.94 -3.72
CA LEU A 116 18.11 -3.99 -4.98
C LEU A 116 18.90 -4.65 -6.12
N SER A 117 20.24 -4.65 -6.09
CA SER A 117 21.06 -5.30 -7.11
C SER A 117 20.99 -6.84 -7.04
N ALA A 118 20.54 -7.39 -5.91
CA ALA A 118 20.28 -8.82 -5.76
C ALA A 118 18.98 -9.28 -6.45
N ILE A 119 18.11 -8.34 -6.87
CA ILE A 119 16.91 -8.65 -7.63
C ILE A 119 17.34 -8.98 -9.06
N THR A 120 17.08 -10.21 -9.50
CA THR A 120 17.44 -10.72 -10.84
C THR A 120 16.25 -10.87 -11.78
N ALA A 121 15.03 -10.87 -11.24
CA ALA A 121 13.81 -10.98 -12.02
C ALA A 121 13.57 -9.69 -12.84
N PRO A 122 13.12 -9.78 -14.11
CA PRO A 122 12.65 -8.62 -14.86
C PRO A 122 11.48 -7.92 -14.15
N VAL A 123 11.62 -6.61 -13.87
CA VAL A 123 10.62 -5.80 -13.19
C VAL A 123 10.00 -4.78 -14.15
N TYR A 124 8.68 -4.71 -14.16
CA TYR A 124 7.92 -3.67 -14.85
C TYR A 124 7.06 -2.92 -13.85
N LEU A 125 7.16 -1.60 -13.83
CA LEU A 125 6.48 -0.75 -12.86
C LEU A 125 5.35 0.00 -13.55
N LEU A 126 4.13 -0.18 -13.07
CA LEU A 126 2.96 0.62 -13.47
C LEU A 126 2.68 1.60 -12.33
N TYR A 127 2.56 2.89 -12.64
CA TYR A 127 2.44 3.93 -11.63
C TYR A 127 1.64 5.14 -12.16
N SER A 128 1.20 6.03 -11.27
CA SER A 128 0.38 7.20 -11.57
C SER A 128 0.83 8.39 -10.74
N HIS A 129 0.54 9.61 -11.22
CA HIS A 129 1.02 10.84 -10.58
C HIS A 129 0.44 11.08 -9.18
N TYR A 130 -0.78 10.59 -8.92
CA TYR A 130 -1.56 10.94 -7.74
C TYR A 130 -1.75 9.76 -6.77
N ASP A 131 -0.93 8.72 -6.90
CA ASP A 131 -0.84 7.65 -5.91
C ASP A 131 -0.06 8.14 -4.68
N GLY A 132 -0.75 8.25 -3.55
CA GLY A 132 -0.17 8.74 -2.29
C GLY A 132 0.63 7.69 -1.51
N LEU A 133 0.52 6.41 -1.85
CA LEU A 133 1.28 5.32 -1.23
C LEU A 133 2.46 4.87 -2.08
N SER A 134 2.36 5.00 -3.41
CA SER A 134 3.42 4.71 -4.37
C SER A 134 3.72 5.96 -5.20
N ALA A 135 4.27 6.98 -4.53
CA ALA A 135 4.57 8.25 -5.18
C ALA A 135 5.50 8.05 -6.39
N GLU A 136 5.28 8.83 -7.45
CA GLU A 136 6.05 8.73 -8.69
C GLU A 136 7.56 8.82 -8.45
N GLN A 137 8.01 9.71 -7.56
CA GLN A 137 9.43 9.86 -7.26
C GLN A 137 10.03 8.60 -6.65
N ASP A 138 9.29 7.90 -5.79
CA ASP A 138 9.73 6.64 -5.18
C ASP A 138 9.80 5.51 -6.20
N VAL A 139 8.84 5.45 -7.15
CA VAL A 139 8.87 4.50 -8.28
C VAL A 139 10.06 4.75 -9.20
N ILE A 140 10.38 6.01 -9.48
CA ILE A 140 11.54 6.38 -10.28
C ILE A 140 12.83 5.94 -9.57
N ARG A 141 12.97 6.27 -8.28
CA ARG A 141 14.11 5.86 -7.44
C ARG A 141 14.26 4.33 -7.38
N LEU A 142 13.16 3.60 -7.24
CA LEU A 142 13.15 2.14 -7.24
C LEU A 142 13.70 1.57 -8.56
N CYS A 143 13.21 2.07 -9.70
CA CYS A 143 13.69 1.62 -11.01
C CYS A 143 15.17 1.92 -11.23
N GLU A 144 15.66 3.08 -10.77
CA GLU A 144 17.08 3.42 -10.83
C GLU A 144 17.93 2.46 -9.99
N GLY A 145 17.48 2.13 -8.77
CA GLY A 145 18.14 1.15 -7.90
C GLY A 145 18.12 -0.28 -8.44
N LEU A 146 17.07 -0.65 -9.18
CA LEU A 146 16.95 -1.94 -9.87
C LEU A 146 17.89 -2.08 -11.09
N GLY A 147 18.38 -0.97 -11.64
CA GLY A 147 19.27 -0.94 -12.80
C GLY A 147 18.71 -1.73 -13.99
N ASP A 148 19.52 -2.65 -14.54
CA ASP A 148 19.16 -3.44 -15.73
C ASP A 148 17.94 -4.34 -15.53
N THR A 149 17.53 -4.63 -14.30
CA THR A 149 16.33 -5.45 -14.04
C THR A 149 15.04 -4.67 -14.19
N CYS A 150 15.07 -3.34 -14.08
CA CYS A 150 13.93 -2.50 -14.42
C CYS A 150 13.75 -2.46 -15.95
N LYS A 151 12.84 -3.29 -16.47
CA LYS A 151 12.59 -3.42 -17.91
C LYS A 151 11.59 -2.40 -18.46
N GLY A 152 10.85 -1.72 -17.60
CA GLY A 152 9.95 -0.65 -18.03
C GLY A 152 9.24 0.06 -16.90
N LYS A 153 8.95 1.34 -17.14
CA LYS A 153 8.09 2.20 -16.32
C LYS A 153 6.92 2.68 -17.18
N PHE A 154 5.70 2.40 -16.74
CA PHE A 154 4.49 2.76 -17.46
C PHE A 154 3.64 3.68 -16.60
N LEU A 155 3.69 4.96 -16.94
CA LEU A 155 2.82 5.95 -16.34
C LEU A 155 1.38 5.78 -16.84
N ILE A 156 0.43 5.79 -15.92
CA ILE A 156 -0.99 5.93 -16.17
C ILE A 156 -1.29 7.43 -16.09
N SER A 157 -1.38 8.07 -17.25
CA SER A 157 -1.52 9.53 -17.39
C SER A 157 -2.91 10.07 -17.07
N GLU A 158 -3.78 9.27 -16.45
CA GLU A 158 -5.11 9.74 -16.05
C GLU A 158 -4.97 10.56 -14.75
N ASP A 159 -5.34 11.84 -14.82
CA ASP A 159 -5.03 12.88 -13.80
C ASP A 159 -5.69 12.66 -12.43
N ALA A 160 -6.43 11.58 -12.24
CA ALA A 160 -7.02 11.22 -10.95
C ALA A 160 -6.66 9.82 -10.46
N PHE A 161 -5.95 9.00 -11.24
CA PHE A 161 -5.72 7.58 -10.91
C PHE A 161 -4.83 7.42 -9.67
N LYS A 162 -5.35 6.73 -8.64
CA LYS A 162 -4.69 6.52 -7.33
C LYS A 162 -4.54 5.03 -7.00
N HIS A 163 -4.11 4.75 -5.77
CA HIS A 163 -3.69 3.45 -5.31
C HIS A 163 -4.73 2.33 -5.47
N LEU A 164 -5.99 2.57 -5.06
CA LEU A 164 -7.03 1.54 -5.18
C LEU A 164 -7.53 1.36 -6.61
N ASP A 165 -7.31 2.34 -7.49
CA ASP A 165 -7.84 2.29 -8.85
C ASP A 165 -7.14 1.21 -9.69
N TYR A 166 -5.91 0.80 -9.33
CA TYR A 166 -5.22 -0.33 -9.97
C TYR A 166 -5.97 -1.65 -9.86
N MET A 167 -6.79 -1.81 -8.81
CA MET A 167 -7.52 -3.04 -8.52
C MET A 167 -9.02 -2.88 -8.74
N TYR A 168 -9.60 -1.76 -8.29
CA TYR A 168 -11.05 -1.53 -8.25
C TYR A 168 -11.55 -0.47 -9.23
N GLY A 169 -10.64 0.18 -9.97
CA GLY A 169 -11.02 1.19 -10.95
C GLY A 169 -11.83 0.58 -12.09
N ILE A 170 -12.97 1.18 -12.43
CA ILE A 170 -13.82 0.71 -13.53
C ILE A 170 -13.06 0.67 -14.86
N ARG A 171 -12.04 1.52 -15.05
CA ARG A 171 -11.17 1.52 -16.24
C ARG A 171 -9.84 0.79 -16.03
N ALA A 172 -9.60 0.14 -14.89
CA ALA A 172 -8.39 -0.66 -14.66
C ALA A 172 -8.12 -1.71 -15.75
N PRO A 173 -9.14 -2.40 -16.33
CA PRO A 173 -8.92 -3.31 -17.45
C PRO A 173 -8.26 -2.68 -18.67
N GLU A 174 -8.65 -1.44 -19.00
CA GLU A 174 -8.12 -0.68 -20.12
C GLU A 174 -6.76 -0.08 -19.80
N LEU A 175 -6.66 0.61 -18.65
CA LEU A 175 -5.50 1.43 -18.30
C LEU A 175 -4.32 0.62 -17.76
N VAL A 176 -4.60 -0.50 -17.07
CA VAL A 176 -3.61 -1.33 -16.35
C VAL A 176 -3.50 -2.70 -16.99
N TYR A 177 -4.58 -3.49 -16.96
CA TYR A 177 -4.50 -4.93 -17.23
C TYR A 177 -4.16 -5.22 -18.69
N SER A 178 -4.67 -4.43 -19.63
CA SER A 178 -4.32 -4.55 -21.04
C SER A 178 -2.81 -4.32 -21.28
N LYS A 179 -2.19 -3.36 -20.58
CA LYS A 179 -0.73 -3.12 -20.67
C LYS A 179 0.05 -4.27 -20.06
N LEU A 180 -0.39 -4.79 -18.92
CA LEU A 180 0.20 -5.93 -18.24
C LEU A 180 0.19 -7.18 -19.14
N ILE A 181 -0.97 -7.57 -19.66
CA ILE A 181 -1.14 -8.74 -20.53
C ILE A 181 -0.28 -8.61 -21.79
N ASN A 182 -0.28 -7.43 -22.43
CA ASN A 182 0.55 -7.18 -23.61
C ASN A 182 2.05 -7.24 -23.29
N SER A 183 2.47 -6.90 -22.08
CA SER A 183 3.87 -7.00 -21.64
C SER A 183 4.26 -8.45 -21.39
N MET A 184 3.36 -9.24 -20.80
CA MET A 184 3.56 -10.68 -20.59
C MET A 184 3.65 -11.43 -21.93
N ALA A 185 2.82 -11.09 -22.92
CA ALA A 185 2.80 -11.77 -24.22
C ALA A 185 4.05 -11.53 -25.10
N ARG A 186 4.94 -10.62 -24.70
CA ARG A 186 6.19 -10.31 -25.42
C ARG A 186 7.38 -11.17 -24.95
N HIS A 187 7.20 -12.00 -23.93
CA HIS A 187 8.17 -12.95 -23.40
C HIS A 187 7.59 -14.36 -23.41
#